data_AF-A0A972XBM0-F1
#
_entry.id   AF-A0A972XBM0-F1
#
_cell.length_a   1.000
_cell.length_b   1.000
_cell.length_c   1.000
_cell.angle_alpha   90.00
_cell.angle_beta   90.00
_cell.angle_gamma   90.00
#
_symmetry.space_group_name_H-M   'P 1'
#
loop_
_entity.id
_entity.type
_entity.pdbx_description
1 polymer ?
#
loop_
_entity_poly.entity_id
_entity_poly.type
_entity_poly.pdbx_seq_one_letter_code
_entity_poly.pdbx_strand_id
1 'polypeptide(L)'
;ETACWYSAELNNPINNKFSPAFRAANKYDPGFYAASTFVNAAILDAALKVVGGNASNRDGLMAALRKTNLPTARGPVSFDSYGNIVGDVFIRKVERKDGRLVNTVTKTYTNVSQFWTYEPKAFLANPVYSRDYPPARNIES
;
A
#
# COMPACT_ATOMS: atom_id res chain seq x y z
N GLU A 1 -0.71 -18.76 4.79
CA GLU A 1 -0.12 -17.39 4.84
C GLU A 1 -0.96 -16.45 4.01
N THR A 2 -0.71 -15.14 4.06
CA THR A 2 -1.44 -14.14 3.27
C THR A 2 -0.48 -13.08 2.73
N ALA A 3 -0.78 -12.49 1.57
CA ALA A 3 -0.07 -11.32 1.05
C ALA A 3 -0.87 -10.04 1.32
N CYS A 4 -0.21 -8.97 1.77
CA CYS A 4 -0.81 -7.64 1.91
C CYS A 4 0.29 -6.58 2.01
N TRP A 5 0.02 -5.35 1.60
CA TRP A 5 0.95 -4.23 1.79
C TRP A 5 0.95 -3.63 3.19
N TYR A 6 0.13 -4.14 4.13
CA TYR A 6 0.08 -3.65 5.50
C TYR A 6 0.08 -4.75 6.55
N SER A 7 0.71 -4.44 7.68
CA SER A 7 0.47 -5.09 8.97
C SER A 7 0.48 -4.05 10.08
N ALA A 8 -0.37 -4.23 11.10
CA ALA A 8 -0.29 -3.47 12.34
C ALA A 8 1.06 -3.66 13.06
N GLU A 9 1.79 -4.74 12.75
CA GLU A 9 3.08 -5.11 13.35
C GLU A 9 4.30 -4.49 12.63
N LEU A 10 4.10 -3.63 11.63
CA LEU A 10 5.23 -2.97 10.95
C LEU A 10 6.00 -2.08 11.92
N ASN A 11 7.30 -2.35 12.09
CA ASN A 11 8.16 -1.56 12.97
C ASN A 11 8.73 -0.34 12.24
N ASN A 12 7.93 0.72 12.15
CA ASN A 12 8.38 2.02 11.65
C ASN A 12 7.80 3.15 12.52
N PRO A 13 8.45 4.34 12.58
CA PRO A 13 8.04 5.40 13.49
C PRO A 13 6.59 5.87 13.35
N ILE A 14 6.03 5.80 12.15
CA ILE A 14 4.66 6.24 11.87
C ILE A 14 3.67 5.17 12.33
N ASN A 15 3.90 3.91 11.98
CA ASN A 15 3.05 2.80 12.39
C ASN A 15 3.09 2.55 13.92
N ASN A 16 4.25 2.74 14.54
CA ASN A 16 4.42 2.65 16.00
C ASN A 16 3.61 3.72 16.76
N LYS A 17 3.12 4.75 16.07
CA LYS A 17 2.15 5.72 16.61
C LYS A 17 0.72 5.40 16.18
N PHE A 18 0.52 5.15 14.89
CA PHE A 18 -0.80 4.90 14.30
C PHE A 18 -1.48 3.66 14.88
N SER A 19 -0.80 2.52 14.91
CA SER A 19 -1.40 1.24 15.31
C SER A 19 -1.85 1.22 16.78
N PRO A 20 -1.02 1.65 17.76
CA PRO A 20 -1.47 1.78 19.14
C PRO A 20 -2.61 2.79 19.32
N ALA A 21 -2.55 3.96 18.67
CA ALA A 21 -3.60 4.97 18.76
C ALA A 21 -4.94 4.45 18.21
N PHE A 22 -4.90 3.75 17.07
CA PHE A 22 -6.08 3.12 16.49
C PHE A 22 -6.67 2.07 17.44
N ARG A 23 -5.84 1.19 18.01
CA ARG A 23 -6.28 0.20 19.01
C ARG A 23 -6.91 0.86 20.23
N ALA A 24 -6.34 1.94 20.75
CA ALA A 24 -6.89 2.64 21.91
C ALA A 24 -8.31 3.17 21.65
N ALA A 25 -8.55 3.71 20.45
CA ALA A 25 -9.84 4.25 20.04
C ALA A 25 -10.87 3.16 19.67
N ASN A 26 -10.45 2.07 19.04
CA ASN A 26 -11.36 1.11 18.40
C ASN A 26 -11.39 -0.28 19.06
N LYS A 27 -10.47 -0.59 19.97
CA LYS A 27 -10.33 -1.89 20.68
C LYS A 27 -9.94 -3.09 19.81
N TYR A 28 -9.50 -2.87 18.57
CA TYR A 28 -8.93 -3.90 17.68
C TYR A 28 -7.83 -3.30 16.79
N ASP A 29 -7.03 -4.16 16.15
CA ASP A 29 -5.93 -3.73 15.27
C ASP A 29 -6.41 -3.04 14.00
N PRO A 30 -5.72 -1.99 13.51
CA PRO A 30 -6.03 -1.44 12.20
C PRO A 30 -5.82 -2.50 11.12
N GLY A 31 -6.83 -2.66 10.26
CA GLY A 31 -6.71 -3.43 9.03
C GLY A 31 -6.21 -2.60 7.86
N PHE A 32 -6.14 -3.24 6.70
CA PHE A 32 -5.83 -2.61 5.40
C PHE A 32 -6.61 -1.31 5.17
N TYR A 33 -7.92 -1.29 5.41
CA TYR A 33 -8.76 -0.13 5.10
C TYR A 33 -8.46 1.08 5.99
N ALA A 34 -8.29 0.85 7.30
CA ALA A 34 -7.93 1.91 8.23
C ALA A 34 -6.55 2.51 7.88
N ALA A 35 -5.57 1.64 7.60
CA ALA A 35 -4.25 2.08 7.16
C ALA A 35 -4.30 2.82 5.82
N SER A 36 -5.16 2.40 4.89
CA SER A 36 -5.32 3.02 3.56
C SER A 36 -5.72 4.48 3.70
N THR A 37 -6.77 4.75 4.48
CA THR A 37 -7.26 6.12 4.68
C THR A 37 -6.20 7.00 5.33
N PHE A 38 -5.49 6.49 6.34
CA PHE A 38 -4.42 7.22 7.02
C PHE A 38 -3.25 7.54 6.08
N VAL A 39 -2.80 6.56 5.28
CA VAL A 39 -1.72 6.71 4.30
C VAL A 39 -2.12 7.67 3.18
N ASN A 40 -3.32 7.51 2.62
CA ASN A 40 -3.81 8.36 1.53
C ASN A 40 -3.99 9.81 1.97
N ALA A 41 -4.46 10.04 3.20
CA ALA A 41 -4.55 11.39 3.77
C ALA A 41 -3.16 12.03 3.93
N ALA A 42 -2.15 11.27 4.37
CA ALA A 42 -0.77 11.77 4.48
C ALA A 42 -0.18 12.14 3.10
N ILE A 43 -0.46 11.33 2.07
CA ILE A 43 -0.04 11.62 0.69
C ILE A 43 -0.74 12.90 0.18
N LEU A 44 -2.06 13.01 0.37
CA LEU A 44 -2.82 14.17 -0.05
C LEU A 44 -2.37 15.45 0.66
N ASP A 45 -2.15 15.39 1.97
CA ASP A 45 -1.62 16.51 2.77
C ASP A 45 -0.24 16.97 2.26
N ALA A 46 0.67 16.04 1.97
CA ALA A 46 1.97 16.35 1.40
C ALA A 46 1.85 17.04 0.03
N ALA A 47 0.98 16.55 -0.85
CA ALA A 47 0.75 17.15 -2.16
C ALA A 47 0.08 18.54 -2.07
N LEU A 48 -0.89 18.72 -1.16
CA LEU A 48 -1.55 20.01 -0.92
C LEU A 48 -0.56 21.07 -0.45
N LYS A 49 0.41 20.71 0.40
CA LYS A 49 1.46 21.63 0.84
C LYS A 49 2.30 22.17 -0.32
N VAL A 50 2.59 21.33 -1.33
CA VAL A 50 3.34 21.75 -2.53
C VAL A 50 2.58 22.81 -3.33
N VAL A 51 1.26 22.69 -3.42
CA VAL A 51 0.41 23.67 -4.13
C VAL A 51 -0.11 24.81 -3.24
N GLY A 52 0.47 24.99 -2.05
CA GLY A 52 0.07 26.03 -1.11
C GLY A 52 -1.38 25.91 -0.64
N GLY A 53 -1.92 24.69 -0.58
CA GLY A 53 -3.31 24.41 -0.20
C GLY A 53 -4.35 24.64 -1.30
N ASN A 54 -3.96 25.08 -2.50
CA ASN A 54 -4.90 25.32 -3.59
C ASN A 54 -5.36 24.01 -4.25
N ALA A 55 -6.37 23.36 -3.66
CA ALA A 55 -6.97 22.14 -4.20
C ALA A 55 -7.67 22.34 -5.56
N SER A 56 -7.99 23.58 -5.94
CA SER A 56 -8.57 23.92 -7.24
C SER A 56 -7.53 23.93 -8.37
N ASN A 57 -6.23 24.02 -8.05
CA ASN A 57 -5.15 23.83 -9.02
C ASN A 57 -5.00 22.33 -9.33
N ARG A 58 -5.90 21.80 -10.16
CA ARG A 58 -5.96 20.36 -10.48
C ARG A 58 -4.65 19.84 -11.06
N ASP A 59 -4.08 20.54 -12.04
CA ASP A 59 -2.85 20.09 -12.70
C ASP A 59 -1.65 20.13 -11.76
N GLY A 60 -1.53 21.21 -10.97
CA GLY A 60 -0.49 21.33 -9.94
C GLY A 60 -0.62 20.25 -8.87
N LEU A 61 -1.84 19.97 -8.42
CA LEU A 61 -2.09 18.96 -7.39
C LEU A 61 -1.79 17.55 -7.92
N MET A 62 -2.20 17.24 -9.14
CA MET A 62 -1.89 15.96 -9.79
C MET A 62 -0.38 15.78 -10.00
N ALA A 63 0.32 16.84 -10.41
CA ALA A 63 1.78 16.82 -10.54
C ALA A 63 2.47 16.61 -9.19
N ALA A 64 1.97 17.25 -8.12
CA ALA A 64 2.48 17.07 -6.76
C ALA A 64 2.25 15.65 -6.25
N LEU A 65 1.04 15.10 -6.41
CA LEU A 65 0.69 13.72 -6.03
C LEU A 65 1.64 12.70 -6.68
N ARG A 66 1.84 12.79 -8.01
CA ARG A 66 2.73 11.88 -8.76
C ARG A 66 4.20 11.98 -8.33
N LYS A 67 4.63 13.12 -7.80
CA LYS A 67 6.00 13.33 -7.31
C LYS A 67 6.16 13.05 -5.82
N THR A 68 5.07 12.75 -5.11
CA THR A 68 5.11 12.55 -3.67
C THR A 68 5.84 11.25 -3.35
N ASN A 69 6.95 11.37 -2.63
CA ASN A 69 7.67 10.27 -2.02
C ASN A 69 7.81 10.60 -0.53
N LEU A 70 7.24 9.75 0.33
CA LEU A 70 7.20 10.01 1.76
C LEU A 70 7.21 8.70 2.57
N PRO A 71 7.76 8.72 3.79
CA PRO A 71 7.53 7.64 4.75
C PRO A 71 6.07 7.64 5.20
N THR A 72 5.45 6.46 5.29
CA THR A 72 4.05 6.30 5.73
C THR A 72 3.93 5.18 6.75
N ALA A 73 2.72 4.95 7.29
CA ALA A 73 2.45 3.81 8.19
C ALA A 73 2.73 2.45 7.51
N ARG A 74 2.64 2.37 6.18
CA ARG A 74 2.98 1.16 5.41
C ARG A 74 4.45 1.07 4.99
N GLY A 75 5.29 2.01 5.43
CA GLY A 75 6.66 2.18 4.92
C GLY A 75 6.77 3.26 3.84
N PRO A 76 7.94 3.41 3.20
CA PRO A 76 8.12 4.36 2.11
C PRO A 76 7.25 3.98 0.90
N VAL A 77 6.71 5.00 0.23
CA VAL A 77 5.93 4.83 -1.00
C VAL A 77 6.31 5.88 -2.02
N SER A 78 6.21 5.50 -3.29
CA SER A 78 6.37 6.39 -4.45
C SER A 78 5.29 6.07 -5.49
N PHE A 79 5.29 6.80 -6.60
CA PHE A 79 4.38 6.54 -7.73
C PHE A 79 5.19 6.26 -8.99
N ASP A 80 4.75 5.27 -9.76
CA ASP A 80 5.33 4.97 -11.07
C ASP A 80 4.90 5.99 -12.14
N SER A 81 5.44 5.84 -13.35
CA SER A 81 5.12 6.71 -14.49
C SER A 81 3.64 6.65 -14.94
N TYR A 82 2.89 5.65 -14.48
CA TYR A 82 1.46 5.48 -14.75
C TYR A 82 0.58 6.01 -13.61
N GLY A 83 1.19 6.52 -12.53
CA GLY A 83 0.50 7.05 -11.36
C GLY A 83 0.03 5.99 -10.36
N ASN A 84 0.52 4.76 -10.47
CA ASN A 84 0.26 3.71 -9.48
C ASN A 84 1.29 3.71 -8.37
N ILE A 85 0.85 3.38 -7.16
CA ILE A 85 1.71 3.33 -5.99
C ILE A 85 2.73 2.19 -6.11
N VAL A 86 3.98 2.49 -5.79
CA VAL A 86 5.07 1.53 -5.62
C VAL A 86 5.44 1.51 -4.14
N GLY A 87 5.56 0.32 -3.58
CA GLY A 87 5.96 0.16 -2.19
C GLY A 87 6.01 -1.31 -1.78
N ASP A 88 6.34 -1.54 -0.52
CA ASP A 88 6.56 -2.90 -0.05
C ASP A 88 5.25 -3.71 0.04
N VAL A 89 5.37 -5.01 -0.21
CA VAL A 89 4.34 -6.03 0.00
C VAL A 89 4.88 -7.10 0.93
N PHE A 90 4.06 -7.48 1.91
CA PHE A 90 4.44 -8.41 2.98
C PHE A 90 3.73 -9.75 2.83
N ILE A 91 4.47 -10.83 2.99
CA ILE A 91 3.91 -12.13 3.34
C ILE A 91 3.75 -12.17 4.85
N ARG A 92 2.56 -12.56 5.29
CA ARG A 92 2.15 -12.50 6.68
C ARG A 92 1.60 -13.84 7.11
N LYS A 93 1.85 -14.17 8.38
CA LYS A 93 1.28 -15.31 9.08
C LYS A 93 0.49 -14.82 10.28
N VAL A 94 -0.67 -15.44 10.51
CA VAL A 94 -1.45 -15.19 11.72
C VAL A 94 -0.74 -15.86 12.88
N GLU A 95 -0.43 -15.10 13.91
CA GLU A 95 0.19 -15.56 15.14
C GLU A 95 -0.54 -15.00 16.36
N ARG A 96 -0.47 -15.70 17.49
CA ARG A 96 -0.96 -15.16 18.76
C ARG A 96 0.19 -14.46 19.48
N LYS A 97 0.04 -13.16 19.78
CA LYS A 97 0.97 -12.35 20.56
C LYS A 97 0.19 -11.51 21.56
N ASP A 98 0.65 -11.43 22.80
CA ASP A 98 0.03 -10.61 23.86
C ASP A 98 -1.49 -10.82 23.99
N GLY A 99 -1.94 -12.08 23.89
CA GLY A 99 -3.36 -12.44 23.98
C GLY A 99 -4.21 -12.18 22.73
N ARG A 100 -3.70 -11.49 21.70
CA ARG A 100 -4.41 -11.17 20.44
C ARG A 100 -3.86 -11.94 19.23
N LEU A 101 -4.67 -12.04 18.17
CA LEU A 101 -4.21 -12.53 16.87
C LEU A 101 -3.63 -11.35 16.07
N VAL A 102 -2.43 -11.55 15.51
CA VAL A 102 -1.69 -10.53 14.78
C VAL A 102 -1.20 -11.09 13.45
N ASN A 103 -0.95 -10.21 12.49
CA ASN A 103 -0.37 -10.59 11.21
C ASN A 103 1.14 -10.31 11.20
N THR A 104 1.92 -11.24 11.71
CA THR A 104 3.39 -11.12 11.70
C THR A 104 3.92 -11.18 10.28
N VAL A 105 4.81 -10.26 9.93
CA VAL A 105 5.52 -10.27 8.64
C VAL A 105 6.58 -11.37 8.66
N THR A 106 6.51 -12.31 7.72
CA THR A 106 7.48 -13.40 7.55
C THR A 106 8.42 -13.15 6.37
N LYS A 107 7.97 -12.38 5.37
CA LYS A 107 8.78 -11.98 4.21
C LYS A 107 8.34 -10.62 3.70
N THR A 108 9.29 -9.85 3.19
CA THR A 108 9.05 -8.57 2.52
C THR A 108 9.54 -8.64 1.09
N TYR A 109 8.71 -8.17 0.17
CA TYR A 109 9.08 -7.84 -1.19
C TYR A 109 9.10 -6.32 -1.31
N THR A 110 10.26 -5.75 -1.62
CA THR A 110 10.44 -4.30 -1.62
C THR A 110 10.08 -3.69 -2.96
N ASN A 111 9.62 -2.42 -2.95
CA ASN A 111 9.37 -1.63 -4.15
C ASN A 111 8.50 -2.34 -5.22
N VAL A 112 7.43 -3.00 -4.77
CA VAL A 112 6.51 -3.72 -5.64
C VAL A 112 5.69 -2.71 -6.45
N SER A 113 5.84 -2.74 -7.78
CA SER A 113 5.01 -1.98 -8.71
C SER A 113 3.82 -2.81 -9.20
N GLN A 114 2.89 -2.18 -9.93
CA GLN A 114 1.79 -2.88 -10.60
C GLN A 114 2.27 -3.95 -11.61
N PHE A 115 3.51 -3.85 -12.11
CA PHE A 115 4.09 -4.79 -13.06
C PHE A 115 4.99 -5.83 -12.40
N TRP A 116 5.23 -5.74 -11.08
CA TRP A 116 6.13 -6.64 -10.37
C TRP A 116 7.50 -6.79 -11.06
N THR A 117 7.88 -8.00 -11.47
CA THR A 117 9.13 -8.30 -12.20
C THR A 117 8.95 -8.31 -13.73
N TYR A 118 7.75 -8.01 -14.24
CA TYR A 118 7.48 -7.98 -15.67
C TYR A 118 7.91 -6.65 -16.29
N GLU A 119 8.36 -6.70 -17.54
CA GLU A 119 8.65 -5.49 -18.31
C GLU A 119 7.32 -4.80 -18.67
N PRO A 120 7.13 -3.49 -18.37
CA PRO A 120 5.85 -2.82 -18.53
C PRO A 120 5.26 -2.86 -19.94
N LYS A 121 6.07 -2.65 -20.98
CA LYS A 121 5.57 -2.66 -22.38
C LYS A 121 5.08 -4.05 -22.78
N ALA A 122 5.82 -5.10 -22.44
CA ALA A 122 5.45 -6.48 -22.68
C ALA A 122 4.22 -6.87 -21.86
N PHE A 123 4.12 -6.45 -20.60
CA PHE A 123 2.94 -6.70 -19.76
C PHE A 123 1.70 -6.06 -20.36
N LEU A 124 1.77 -4.78 -20.73
CA LEU A 124 0.66 -4.01 -21.29
C LEU A 124 0.26 -4.44 -22.71
N ALA A 125 1.12 -5.18 -23.43
CA ALA A 125 0.77 -5.75 -24.73
C ALA A 125 -0.15 -6.98 -24.61
N ASN A 126 -0.32 -7.54 -23.41
CA ASN A 126 -1.20 -8.66 -23.18
C ASN A 126 -2.69 -8.24 -23.17
N PRO A 127 -3.62 -9.17 -23.47
CA PRO A 127 -5.05 -8.92 -23.29
C PRO A 127 -5.39 -8.50 -21.86
N VAL A 128 -6.45 -7.71 -21.73
CA VAL A 128 -7.04 -7.42 -20.41
C VAL A 128 -7.48 -8.74 -19.77
N TYR A 129 -7.37 -8.80 -18.43
CA TYR A 129 -7.85 -9.94 -17.67
C TYR A 129 -9.28 -10.32 -18.08
N SER A 130 -9.48 -11.60 -18.35
CA SER A 130 -10.75 -12.20 -18.71
C SER A 130 -10.78 -13.63 -18.17
N ARG A 131 -11.92 -14.32 -18.31
CA ARG A 131 -12.01 -15.74 -17.98
C ARG A 131 -10.94 -16.57 -18.68
N ASP A 132 -10.62 -16.21 -19.92
CA ASP A 132 -9.77 -16.99 -20.80
C ASP A 132 -8.32 -16.47 -20.82
N TYR A 133 -8.03 -15.36 -20.13
CA TYR A 133 -6.70 -14.75 -20.08
C TYR A 133 -6.38 -14.04 -18.74
N PRO A 134 -5.22 -14.30 -18.11
CA PRO A 134 -4.25 -15.33 -18.47
C PRO A 134 -4.85 -16.73 -18.26
N PRO A 135 -4.44 -17.73 -19.08
CA PRO A 135 -5.01 -19.06 -18.99
C PRO A 135 -4.79 -19.65 -17.60
N ALA A 136 -5.89 -19.94 -16.91
CA ALA A 136 -5.87 -20.48 -15.57
C ALA A 136 -5.53 -21.98 -15.62
N ARG A 137 -4.23 -22.28 -15.64
CA ARG A 137 -3.70 -23.66 -15.79
C ARG A 137 -3.99 -24.57 -14.60
N ASN A 138 -4.38 -24.00 -13.45
CA ASN A 138 -4.52 -24.70 -12.17
C ASN A 138 -5.88 -24.44 -11.50
N ILE A 139 -6.97 -24.25 -12.26
CA ILE A 139 -8.30 -24.25 -11.65
C ILE A 139 -8.61 -25.67 -11.20
N GLU A 140 -8.85 -25.84 -9.90
CA GLU A 140 -9.40 -27.09 -9.35
C GLU A 140 -10.77 -27.33 -10.00
N SER A 141 -10.92 -28.50 -10.63
CA SER A 141 -12.15 -28.99 -11.27
C SER A 141 -13.21 -29.38 -10.25
#